data_AF-A0A0G1ZJP1-F1
#
_entry.id   AF-A0A0G1ZJP1-F1
#
_cell.length_a   1.000
_cell.length_b   1.000
_cell.length_c   1.000
_cell.angle_alpha   90.00
_cell.angle_beta   90.00
_cell.angle_gamma   90.00
#
_symmetry.space_group_name_H-M   'P 1'
#
loop_
_entity.id
_entity.type
_entity.pdbx_description
1 polymer ?
#
loop_
_entity_poly.entity_id
_entity_poly.type
_entity_poly.pdbx_seq_one_letter_code
_entity_poly.pdbx_strand_id
1 'polypeptide(L)'
;MTKGSSLILRIYFGVVSAVTLFTLMYGAIDMLTIGLKTYVITAADMPSYGLVNCDSPDAQYQFGSYTKPIDGGTTSTTVTLTPDEMKARCEASNETTMENYRREKANNAVRDIATVLVSLPLFITHFRVVYRDWTEERKEKA
;
A
#
# COMPACT_ATOMS: atom_id res chain seq x y z
N MET A 1 29.20 -32.21 -19.29
CA MET A 1 28.00 -31.35 -19.13
C MET A 1 27.67 -30.76 -20.49
N THR A 2 26.46 -30.98 -21.00
CA THR A 2 26.05 -30.56 -22.34
C THR A 2 25.91 -29.04 -22.40
N LYS A 3 26.60 -28.38 -23.36
CA LYS A 3 26.61 -26.91 -23.56
C LYS A 3 25.20 -26.28 -23.60
N GLY A 4 24.18 -27.00 -24.08
CA GLY A 4 22.80 -26.51 -24.15
C GLY A 4 22.06 -26.40 -22.80
N SER A 5 22.43 -27.22 -21.81
CA SER A 5 21.84 -27.14 -20.47
C SER A 5 22.33 -25.91 -19.70
N SER A 6 23.53 -25.42 -20.02
CA SER A 6 24.12 -24.22 -19.40
C SER A 6 23.45 -22.91 -19.84
N LEU A 7 23.09 -22.77 -21.13
CA LEU A 7 22.47 -21.54 -21.64
C LEU A 7 21.07 -21.30 -21.05
N ILE A 8 20.24 -22.34 -21.04
CA ILE A 8 18.88 -22.27 -20.47
C ILE A 8 18.93 -21.91 -18.99
N LEU A 9 19.86 -22.49 -18.22
CA LEU A 9 20.03 -22.18 -16.80
C LEU A 9 20.44 -20.72 -16.59
N ARG A 10 21.37 -20.20 -17.40
CA ARG A 10 21.83 -18.81 -17.33
C ARG A 10 20.71 -17.82 -17.61
N ILE A 11 19.91 -18.08 -18.66
CA ILE A 11 18.75 -17.25 -18.99
C ILE A 11 17.73 -17.30 -17.85
N TYR A 12 17.46 -18.49 -17.30
CA TYR A 12 16.56 -18.65 -16.15
C TYR A 12 17.01 -17.81 -14.95
N PHE A 13 18.25 -17.99 -14.47
CA PHE A 13 18.75 -17.23 -13.33
C PHE A 13 18.81 -15.72 -13.61
N GLY A 14 19.13 -15.34 -14.84
CA GLY A 14 19.08 -13.94 -15.30
C GLY A 14 17.68 -13.34 -15.17
N VAL A 15 16.67 -14.00 -15.74
CA VAL A 15 15.28 -13.54 -15.69
C VAL A 15 14.76 -13.49 -14.25
N VAL A 16 14.99 -14.53 -13.45
CA VAL A 16 14.54 -14.54 -12.04
C VAL A 16 15.23 -13.44 -11.23
N SER A 17 16.52 -13.20 -11.44
CA SER A 17 17.23 -12.09 -10.77
C SER A 17 16.67 -10.73 -11.17
N ALA A 18 16.29 -10.54 -12.44
CA ALA A 18 15.66 -9.30 -12.90
C ALA A 18 14.28 -9.10 -12.27
N VAL A 19 13.42 -10.13 -12.27
CA VAL A 19 12.08 -10.06 -11.67
C VAL A 19 12.17 -9.74 -10.17
N THR A 20 13.02 -10.46 -9.45
CA THR A 20 13.20 -10.24 -8.00
C THR A 20 13.79 -8.86 -7.69
N LEU A 21 14.67 -8.33 -8.55
CA LEU A 21 15.17 -6.97 -8.43
C LEU A 21 14.05 -5.93 -8.58
N PHE A 22 13.19 -6.07 -9.59
CA PHE A 22 12.05 -5.16 -9.76
C PHE A 22 11.10 -5.22 -8.56
N THR A 23 10.77 -6.42 -8.08
CA THR A 23 9.94 -6.58 -6.86
C THR A 23 10.58 -5.91 -5.65
N LEU A 24 11.89 -6.07 -5.47
CA LEU A 24 12.63 -5.42 -4.38
C LEU A 24 12.59 -3.89 -4.50
N MET A 25 12.74 -3.35 -5.72
CA MET A 25 12.65 -1.91 -5.98
C MET A 25 11.27 -1.36 -5.61
N TYR A 26 10.18 -2.02 -6.01
CA TYR A 26 8.82 -1.58 -5.65
C TYR A 26 8.64 -1.51 -4.13
N GLY A 27 9.00 -2.59 -3.40
CA GLY A 27 8.90 -2.60 -1.94
C GLY A 27 9.76 -1.52 -1.27
N ALA A 28 10.97 -1.27 -1.78
CA ALA A 28 11.86 -0.24 -1.25
C ALA A 28 11.33 1.19 -1.49
N ILE A 29 10.78 1.48 -2.67
CA ILE A 29 10.21 2.79 -3.01
C ILE A 29 8.98 3.10 -2.17
N ASP A 30 8.08 2.12 -2.00
CA ASP A 30 6.88 2.30 -1.18
C ASP A 30 7.26 2.52 0.30
N MET A 31 8.19 1.72 0.82
CA MET A 31 8.67 1.90 2.19
C MET A 31 9.35 3.26 2.40
N LEU A 32 10.15 3.72 1.43
CA LEU A 32 10.75 5.05 1.44
C LEU A 32 9.68 6.14 1.43
N THR A 33 8.64 5.99 0.62
CA THR A 33 7.52 6.95 0.53
C THR A 33 6.78 7.05 1.85
N ILE A 34 6.49 5.92 2.51
CA ILE A 34 5.87 5.88 3.83
C ILE A 34 6.77 6.57 4.86
N GLY A 35 8.08 6.27 4.84
CA GLY A 35 9.07 6.88 5.72
C GLY A 35 9.16 8.41 5.54
N LEU A 36 9.21 8.89 4.30
CA LEU A 36 9.25 10.31 3.99
C LEU A 36 7.98 11.02 4.45
N LYS A 37 6.80 10.47 4.15
CA LYS A 37 5.52 11.07 4.61
C LYS A 37 5.42 11.09 6.13
N THR A 38 5.90 10.05 6.81
CA THR A 38 5.77 9.93 8.27
C THR A 38 6.77 10.80 9.04
N TYR A 39 8.01 10.93 8.55
CA TYR A 39 9.10 11.55 9.32
C TYR A 39 9.66 12.84 8.74
N VAL A 40 9.56 13.05 7.41
CA VAL A 40 10.17 14.21 6.74
C VAL A 40 9.12 15.23 6.33
N ILE A 41 8.00 14.78 5.76
CA ILE A 41 6.91 15.61 5.23
C ILE A 41 5.61 15.18 5.89
N THR A 42 5.49 15.41 7.19
CA THR A 42 4.31 15.05 8.00
C THR A 42 3.02 15.68 7.49
N ALA A 43 3.10 16.84 6.84
CA ALA A 43 1.96 17.49 6.19
C ALA A 43 1.36 16.66 5.03
N ALA A 44 2.12 15.74 4.45
CA ALA A 44 1.66 14.82 3.41
C ALA A 44 1.09 13.51 4.00
N ASP A 45 1.12 13.32 5.31
CA ASP A 45 0.57 12.17 6.03
C ASP A 45 -0.91 12.40 6.39
N MET A 46 -1.73 12.60 5.36
CA MET A 46 -3.18 12.75 5.49
C MET A 46 -3.89 11.84 4.49
N PRO A 47 -5.10 11.35 4.82
CA PRO A 47 -5.89 10.57 3.88
C PRO A 47 -6.23 11.43 2.66
N SER A 48 -6.05 10.86 1.46
CA SER A 48 -6.29 11.56 0.20
C SER A 48 -7.78 11.75 -0.11
N TYR A 49 -8.67 11.08 0.61
CA TYR A 49 -10.11 11.08 0.39
C TYR A 49 -10.87 10.87 1.70
N GLY A 50 -12.12 11.33 1.75
CA GLY A 50 -13.08 10.96 2.79
C GLY A 50 -13.07 11.79 4.07
N LEU A 51 -12.21 12.81 4.19
CA LEU A 51 -12.35 13.83 5.23
C LEU A 51 -13.31 14.92 4.74
N VAL A 52 -14.35 15.18 5.52
CA VAL A 52 -15.33 16.24 5.26
C VAL A 52 -15.11 17.37 6.25
N ASN A 53 -15.17 18.61 5.78
CA ASN A 53 -15.19 19.76 6.68
C ASN A 53 -16.58 19.83 7.35
N CYS A 54 -16.64 19.53 8.65
CA CYS A 54 -17.89 19.48 9.40
C CYS A 54 -18.54 20.85 9.63
N ASP A 55 -17.80 21.94 9.42
CA ASP A 55 -18.33 23.30 9.51
C ASP A 55 -18.76 23.83 8.13
N SER A 56 -18.62 23.04 7.05
CA SER A 56 -19.08 23.44 5.72
C SER A 56 -20.58 23.24 5.53
N PRO A 57 -21.25 24.08 4.72
CA PRO A 57 -22.66 23.87 4.38
C PRO A 57 -22.90 22.54 3.64
N ASP A 58 -21.88 21.98 2.98
CA ASP A 58 -21.99 20.68 2.30
C ASP A 58 -22.16 19.51 3.28
N ALA A 59 -21.63 19.63 4.50
CA ALA A 59 -21.82 18.63 5.56
C ALA A 59 -23.30 18.48 5.93
N GLN A 60 -24.09 19.55 5.80
CA GLN A 60 -25.53 19.52 6.05
C GLN A 60 -26.28 18.62 5.08
N TYR A 61 -25.86 18.56 3.81
CA TYR A 61 -26.48 17.69 2.81
C TYR A 61 -26.12 16.22 3.01
N GLN A 62 -24.91 15.92 3.51
CA GLN A 62 -24.45 14.55 3.72
C GLN A 62 -24.87 13.95 5.07
N PHE A 63 -24.92 14.77 6.12
CA PHE A 63 -25.10 14.29 7.49
C PHE A 63 -26.38 14.82 8.17
N GLY A 64 -27.08 15.79 7.59
CA GLY A 64 -28.22 16.46 8.22
C GLY A 64 -29.49 15.61 8.36
N SER A 65 -29.55 14.44 7.72
CA SER A 65 -30.64 13.50 7.94
C SER A 65 -30.21 12.04 7.81
N TYR A 66 -30.99 11.15 8.42
CA TYR A 66 -30.87 9.71 8.21
C TYR A 66 -32.24 9.05 8.24
N THR A 67 -32.35 7.96 7.48
CA THR A 67 -33.56 7.15 7.46
C THR A 67 -33.45 6.07 8.53
N LYS A 68 -34.42 6.03 9.44
CA LYS A 68 -34.56 4.91 10.38
C LYS A 68 -35.81 4.10 10.05
N PRO A 69 -35.76 2.76 10.13
CA PRO A 69 -36.96 1.95 10.03
C PRO A 69 -37.85 2.18 11.26
N ILE A 70 -39.15 2.27 11.04
CA ILE A 70 -40.19 2.19 12.06
C ILE A 70 -41.08 1.01 11.69
N ASP A 71 -41.51 0.24 12.68
CA ASP A 71 -42.36 -0.96 12.52
C ASP A 71 -41.69 -2.12 11.77
N GLY A 72 -40.73 -2.78 12.43
CA GLY A 72 -40.20 -4.08 11.96
C GLY A 72 -39.47 -4.08 10.61
N GLY A 73 -39.19 -2.90 10.03
CA GLY A 73 -38.51 -2.74 8.74
C GLY A 73 -39.42 -2.42 7.55
N THR A 74 -40.73 -2.34 7.75
CA THR A 74 -41.70 -2.09 6.67
C THR A 74 -41.92 -0.61 6.34
N THR A 75 -41.69 0.29 7.29
CA THR A 75 -41.82 1.74 7.09
C THR A 75 -40.50 2.42 7.43
N SER A 76 -40.14 3.46 6.70
CA SER A 76 -38.91 4.23 6.91
C SER A 76 -39.26 5.70 7.12
N THR A 77 -38.64 6.34 8.11
CA THR A 77 -38.82 7.77 8.39
C THR A 77 -37.49 8.48 8.39
N THR A 78 -37.47 9.64 7.72
CA THR A 78 -36.33 10.54 7.70
C THR A 78 -36.31 11.36 8.97
N VAL A 79 -35.27 11.20 9.77
CA VAL A 79 -34.98 12.04 10.93
C VAL A 79 -34.05 13.15 10.48
N THR A 80 -34.44 14.40 10.71
CA THR A 80 -33.57 15.57 10.51
C THR A 80 -32.84 15.81 11.82
N LEU A 81 -31.50 15.91 11.74
CA LEU A 81 -30.62 16.09 12.90
C LEU A 81 -30.50 17.57 13.25
N THR A 82 -30.30 17.85 14.54
CA THR A 82 -29.90 19.19 14.98
C THR A 82 -28.48 19.52 14.48
N PRO A 83 -28.09 20.81 14.43
CA PRO A 83 -26.73 21.19 14.05
C PRO A 83 -25.64 20.49 14.88
N ASP A 84 -25.86 20.32 16.18
CA ASP A 84 -24.91 19.66 17.08
C ASP A 84 -24.81 18.15 16.79
N GLU A 85 -25.92 17.46 16.57
CA GLU A 85 -25.92 16.03 16.24
C GLU A 85 -25.34 15.76 14.84
N MET A 86 -25.57 16.67 13.89
CA MET A 86 -24.98 16.62 12.55
C MET A 86 -23.45 16.73 12.64
N LYS A 87 -22.94 17.68 13.43
CA LYS A 87 -21.51 17.85 13.64
C LYS A 87 -20.89 16.60 14.28
N ALA A 88 -21.51 16.08 15.33
CA ALA A 88 -21.06 14.85 15.98
C ALA A 88 -20.99 13.65 15.01
N ARG A 89 -21.97 13.53 14.11
CA ARG A 89 -22.00 12.45 13.10
C ARG A 89 -20.92 12.63 12.02
N CYS A 90 -20.66 13.86 11.59
CA CYS A 90 -19.57 14.16 10.66
C CYS A 90 -18.21 13.87 11.29
N GLU A 91 -18.00 14.27 12.56
CA GLU A 91 -16.77 14.00 13.30
C GLU A 91 -16.55 12.49 13.47
N ALA A 92 -17.58 11.72 13.81
CA ALA A 92 -17.50 10.26 13.88
C ALA A 92 -17.16 9.61 12.53
N SER A 93 -17.67 10.15 11.42
CA SER A 93 -17.32 9.70 10.07
C SER A 93 -15.85 9.97 9.76
N ASN A 94 -15.36 11.18 10.06
CA ASN A 94 -13.95 11.54 9.87
C ASN A 94 -13.02 10.69 10.74
N GLU A 95 -13.41 10.41 11.98
CA GLU A 95 -12.66 9.52 12.87
C GLU A 95 -12.55 8.12 12.28
N THR A 96 -13.65 7.57 11.77
CA THR A 96 -13.66 6.27 11.08
C THR A 96 -12.76 6.29 9.84
N THR A 97 -12.79 7.36 9.04
CA THR A 97 -11.88 7.54 7.89
C THR A 97 -10.41 7.54 8.33
N MET A 98 -10.10 8.25 9.42
CA MET A 98 -8.74 8.30 9.97
C MET A 98 -8.28 6.95 10.51
N GLU A 99 -9.15 6.20 11.17
CA GLU A 99 -8.85 4.83 11.61
C GLU A 99 -8.57 3.90 10.42
N ASN A 100 -9.40 3.94 9.38
CA ASN A 100 -9.21 3.15 8.18
C ASN A 100 -7.89 3.50 7.49
N TYR A 101 -7.58 4.80 7.37
CA TYR A 101 -6.30 5.26 6.84
C TYR A 101 -5.10 4.72 7.63
N ARG A 102 -5.15 4.77 8.97
CA ARG A 102 -4.09 4.22 9.82
C ARG A 102 -3.93 2.71 9.63
N ARG A 103 -5.04 1.97 9.49
CA ARG A 103 -5.02 0.53 9.21
C ARG A 103 -4.44 0.21 7.84
N GLU A 104 -4.86 0.92 6.80
CA GLU A 104 -4.31 0.78 5.44
C GLU A 104 -2.82 1.07 5.40
N LYS A 105 -2.38 2.16 6.05
CA LYS A 105 -0.97 2.52 6.18
C LYS A 105 -0.16 1.43 6.87
N ALA A 106 -0.66 0.88 7.98
CA ALA A 106 0.00 -0.20 8.70
C ALA A 106 0.08 -1.48 7.84
N ASN A 107 -1.00 -1.85 7.16
CA ASN A 107 -1.04 -3.01 6.27
C ASN A 107 -0.06 -2.86 5.09
N ASN A 108 0.00 -1.68 4.48
CA ASN A 108 0.96 -1.39 3.40
C ASN A 108 2.40 -1.51 3.91
N ALA A 109 2.70 -0.90 5.07
CA ALA A 109 4.03 -1.00 5.66
C ALA A 109 4.44 -2.47 5.94
N VAL A 110 3.54 -3.28 6.51
CA VAL A 110 3.80 -4.72 6.75
C VAL A 110 4.03 -5.46 5.44
N ARG A 111 3.19 -5.23 4.44
CA ARG A 111 3.32 -5.84 3.11
C ARG A 111 4.67 -5.50 2.48
N ASP A 112 5.05 -4.23 2.48
CA ASP A 112 6.27 -3.77 1.82
C ASP A 112 7.51 -4.31 2.54
N ILE A 113 7.50 -4.35 3.87
CA ILE A 113 8.54 -5.02 4.67
C ILE A 113 8.63 -6.51 4.32
N ALA A 114 7.50 -7.21 4.24
CA ALA A 114 7.47 -8.62 3.87
C ALA A 114 8.02 -8.83 2.45
N THR A 115 7.64 -7.97 1.50
CA THR A 115 8.17 -7.99 0.13
C THR A 115 9.69 -7.83 0.13
N VAL A 116 10.25 -6.87 0.86
CA VAL A 116 11.71 -6.68 0.96
C VAL A 116 12.37 -7.89 1.62
N LEU A 117 11.82 -8.41 2.72
CA LEU A 117 12.38 -9.55 3.45
C LEU A 117 12.45 -10.83 2.61
N VAL A 118 11.49 -11.05 1.71
CA VAL A 118 11.45 -12.22 0.82
C VAL A 118 12.27 -11.98 -0.45
N SER A 119 12.13 -10.81 -1.08
CA SER A 119 12.77 -10.52 -2.37
C SER A 119 14.28 -10.32 -2.24
N LEU A 120 14.76 -9.72 -1.14
CA LEU A 120 16.18 -9.45 -0.93
C LEU A 120 17.05 -10.74 -0.92
N PRO A 121 16.78 -11.77 -0.09
CA PRO A 121 17.58 -12.99 -0.10
C PRO A 121 17.44 -13.77 -1.41
N LEU A 122 16.26 -13.77 -2.04
CA LEU A 122 16.07 -14.36 -3.36
C LEU A 122 16.92 -13.66 -4.42
N PHE A 123 16.94 -12.33 -4.43
CA PHE A 123 17.77 -11.57 -5.35
C PHE A 123 19.25 -11.87 -5.13
N ILE A 124 19.73 -11.81 -3.88
CA ILE A 124 21.15 -12.05 -3.56
C ILE A 124 21.59 -13.44 -4.01
N THR A 125 20.78 -14.47 -3.76
CA THR A 125 21.11 -15.86 -4.13
C THR A 125 21.16 -16.05 -5.65
N HIS A 126 20.16 -15.58 -6.39
CA HIS A 126 20.11 -15.73 -7.85
C HIS A 126 21.17 -14.87 -8.54
N PHE A 127 21.33 -13.62 -8.10
CA PHE A 127 22.31 -12.69 -8.65
C PHE A 127 23.75 -13.18 -8.42
N ARG A 128 24.05 -13.80 -7.28
CA ARG A 128 25.38 -14.38 -7.02
C ARG A 128 25.74 -15.48 -8.03
N VAL A 129 24.78 -16.30 -8.46
CA VAL A 129 25.00 -17.33 -9.49
C VAL A 129 25.29 -16.67 -10.84
N VAL A 130 24.45 -15.71 -11.24
CA VAL A 130 24.62 -14.95 -12.49
C VAL A 130 25.98 -14.23 -12.52
N TYR A 131 26.34 -13.57 -11.42
CA TYR A 131 27.60 -12.84 -11.30
C TYR A 131 28.80 -13.77 -11.42
N ARG A 132 28.80 -14.92 -10.73
CA ARG A 132 29.86 -15.93 -10.84
C ARG A 132 30.02 -16.39 -12.29
N ASP A 133 28.92 -16.76 -12.94
CA ASP A 133 28.94 -17.23 -14.33
C ASP A 133 29.52 -16.18 -15.28
N TRP A 134 29.16 -14.90 -15.10
CA TRP A 134 29.70 -13.80 -15.90
C TRP A 134 31.20 -13.59 -15.66
N THR A 135 31.68 -13.72 -14.42
CA THR A 135 33.11 -13.57 -14.10
C THR A 135 33.97 -14.68 -14.70
N GLU A 136 33.48 -15.93 -14.71
CA GLU A 136 34.21 -17.06 -15.32
C GLU A 136 34.30 -16.91 -16.84
N GLU A 137 33.23 -16.48 -17.52
CA GLU A 137 33.28 -16.18 -18.96
C GLU A 137 34.29 -15.09 -19.31
N ARG A 138 34.48 -14.09 -18.43
CA ARG A 138 35.46 -13.02 -18.66
C ARG A 138 36.89 -13.51 -18.51
N LYS A 139 37.15 -14.48 -17.61
CA LYS A 139 38.47 -15.08 -17.44
C LYS A 139 38.84 -15.99 -18.61
N GLU A 140 37.90 -16.74 -19.17
CA GLU A 140 38.14 -17.59 -20.34
C GLU A 140 38.46 -16.79 -21.62
N LYS A 141 38.00 -15.53 -21.69
CA LYS A 141 38.21 -14.62 -22.82
C LYS A 141 39.44 -13.71 -22.68
N ALA A 142 40.08 -13.70 -21.52
CA ALA A 142 41.26 -12.89 -21.22
C ALA A 142 42.54 -13.73 -21.38
#